data_AF-A0AAV8Y1C1-F1
#
_entry.id   AF-A0AAV8Y1C1-F1
#
_cell.length_a   1.000
_cell.length_b   1.000
_cell.length_c   1.000
_cell.angle_alpha   90.00
_cell.angle_beta   90.00
_cell.angle_gamma   90.00
#
_symmetry.space_group_name_H-M   'P 1'
#
loop_
_entity.id
_entity.type
_entity.pdbx_description
1 polymer ?
#
loop_
_entity_poly.entity_id
_entity_poly.type
_entity_poly.pdbx_seq_one_letter_code
_entity_poly.pdbx_strand_id
1 'polypeptide(L)'
;MKRKRKKQREQSWRTMKSTLAFFGIWFTCMGAYLIFTLGAPEKDMDGRPIKDDLSDENIIKQYITRTYRELDYYRREKLLPDPLEAPYLQPKYTLVLELTDILVHPDWTYNTGWRIQKRPNAIDPKNIIAYKLCPRCYTFLWWTSREEFKNNLNRDLSKVICIDWNPKNVKV
;
A
#
# COMPACT_ATOMS: atom_id res chain seq x y z
N MET A 1 46.36 5.99 38.24
CA MET A 1 45.39 5.46 37.24
C MET A 1 43.91 5.51 37.68
N LYS A 2 43.53 5.13 38.92
CA LYS A 2 42.12 5.05 39.37
C LYS A 2 41.32 6.37 39.28
N ARG A 3 41.92 7.53 39.59
CA ARG A 3 41.26 8.86 39.51
C ARG A 3 40.93 9.30 38.07
N LYS A 4 41.80 9.00 37.08
CA LYS A 4 41.57 9.32 35.66
C LYS A 4 40.38 8.52 35.10
N ARG A 5 40.29 7.21 35.43
CA ARG A 5 39.14 6.35 35.06
C ARG A 5 37.82 6.85 35.65
N LYS A 6 37.79 7.33 36.90
CA LYS A 6 36.57 7.85 37.54
C LYS A 6 36.06 9.13 36.87
N LYS A 7 36.95 10.09 36.55
CA LYS A 7 36.60 11.30 35.78
C LYS A 7 36.10 10.97 34.37
N GLN A 8 36.76 10.04 33.66
CA GLN A 8 36.31 9.60 32.34
C GLN A 8 34.91 8.95 32.39
N ARG A 9 34.60 8.15 33.42
CA ARG A 9 33.28 7.55 33.62
C ARG A 9 32.19 8.58 33.95
N GLU A 10 32.50 9.60 34.73
CA GLU A 10 31.56 10.68 35.04
C GLU A 10 31.28 11.55 33.81
N GLN A 11 32.31 11.81 33.00
CA GLN A 11 32.17 12.54 31.74
C GLN A 11 31.36 11.73 30.72
N SER A 12 31.65 10.43 30.57
CA SER A 12 30.88 9.55 29.67
C SER A 12 29.43 9.36 30.12
N TRP A 13 29.16 9.32 31.43
CA TRP A 13 27.80 9.25 31.98
C TRP A 13 26.99 10.52 31.70
N ARG A 14 27.63 11.70 31.75
CA ARG A 14 26.97 12.98 31.43
C ARG A 14 26.70 13.13 29.93
N THR A 15 27.69 12.80 29.08
CA THR A 15 27.48 12.83 27.63
C THR A 15 26.43 11.81 27.21
N MET A 16 26.46 10.58 27.75
CA MET A 16 25.46 9.55 27.47
C MET A 16 24.04 10.00 27.84
N LYS A 17 23.85 10.63 29.01
CA LYS A 17 22.53 11.19 29.40
C LYS A 17 22.05 12.28 28.44
N SER A 18 22.94 13.19 28.05
CA SER A 18 22.61 14.26 27.12
C SER A 18 22.25 13.72 25.74
N THR A 19 23.00 12.73 25.26
CA THR A 19 22.76 12.05 23.99
C THR A 19 21.46 11.26 24.02
N LEU A 20 21.16 10.55 25.11
CA LEU A 20 19.87 9.87 25.31
C LEU A 20 18.69 10.85 25.34
N ALA A 21 18.84 11.99 26.01
CA ALA A 21 17.81 13.02 26.05
C ALA A 21 17.59 13.62 24.65
N PHE A 22 18.66 13.92 23.91
CA PHE A 22 18.59 14.39 22.53
C PHE A 22 17.88 13.39 21.61
N PHE A 23 18.28 12.12 21.66
CA PHE A 23 17.62 11.07 20.87
C PHE A 23 16.17 10.86 21.29
N GLY A 24 15.86 10.91 22.58
CA GLY A 24 14.48 10.84 23.08
C GLY A 24 13.61 11.92 22.46
N ILE A 25 14.06 13.18 22.52
CA ILE A 25 13.35 14.31 21.90
C ILE A 25 13.21 14.11 20.39
N TRP A 26 14.30 13.70 19.72
CA TRP A 26 14.31 13.52 18.28
C TRP A 26 13.35 12.42 17.81
N PHE A 27 13.34 11.26 18.46
CA PHE A 27 12.40 10.18 18.16
C PHE A 27 10.96 10.57 18.47
N THR A 28 10.69 11.35 19.52
CA THR A 28 9.33 11.85 19.79
C THR A 28 8.86 12.82 18.72
N CYS A 29 9.71 13.74 18.25
CA CYS A 29 9.37 14.66 17.17
C CYS A 29 9.16 13.92 15.84
N MET A 30 10.02 12.94 15.53
CA MET A 30 9.88 12.10 14.34
C MET A 30 8.58 11.27 14.39
N GLY A 31 8.27 10.65 15.54
CA GLY A 31 7.05 9.88 15.73
C GLY A 31 5.79 10.76 15.59
N ALA A 32 5.79 11.95 16.18
CA ALA A 32 4.69 12.90 16.04
C ALA A 32 4.53 13.38 14.59
N TYR A 33 5.63 13.62 13.88
CA TYR A 33 5.62 13.99 12.47
C TYR A 33 5.01 12.88 11.60
N LEU A 34 5.41 11.62 11.81
CA LEU A 34 4.84 10.47 11.09
C LEU A 34 3.34 10.31 11.33
N ILE A 35 2.88 10.47 12.58
CA ILE A 35 1.44 10.42 12.90
C ILE A 35 0.70 11.57 12.21
N PHE A 36 1.30 12.77 12.14
CA PHE A 36 0.67 13.90 11.48
C PHE A 36 0.58 13.74 9.96
N THR A 37 1.60 13.15 9.33
CA THR A 37 1.62 12.97 7.86
C THR A 37 0.79 11.78 7.41
N LEU A 38 0.87 10.64 8.10
CA LEU A 38 0.12 9.43 7.76
C LEU A 38 -1.32 9.44 8.30
N GLY A 39 -1.56 10.13 9.42
CA GLY A 39 -2.88 10.22 10.05
C GLY A 39 -3.74 11.38 9.56
N ALA A 40 -3.26 12.19 8.61
CA ALA A 40 -4.02 13.31 8.07
C ALA A 40 -5.29 12.81 7.34
N PRO A 41 -6.45 13.45 7.55
CA PRO A 41 -7.67 13.09 6.83
C PRO A 41 -7.55 13.43 5.34
N GLU A 42 -8.15 12.59 4.49
CA GLU A 42 -8.31 12.91 3.08
C GLU A 42 -9.16 14.17 2.92
N LYS A 43 -8.84 14.96 1.90
CA LYS A 43 -9.51 16.23 1.60
C LYS A 43 -10.21 16.12 0.25
N ASP A 44 -11.44 16.60 0.21
CA ASP A 44 -12.20 16.78 -1.03
C ASP A 44 -11.53 17.79 -1.97
N MET A 45 -12.04 17.90 -3.20
CA MET A 45 -11.58 18.89 -4.19
C MET A 45 -11.69 20.35 -3.69
N ASP A 46 -12.59 20.59 -2.73
CA ASP A 46 -12.78 21.89 -2.06
C ASP A 46 -11.92 22.07 -0.79
N GLY A 47 -11.02 21.12 -0.50
CA GLY A 47 -10.09 21.17 0.64
C GLY A 47 -10.69 20.84 2.00
N ARG A 48 -11.95 20.41 2.05
CA ARG A 48 -12.65 19.98 3.28
C ARG A 48 -12.29 18.54 3.63
N PRO A 49 -12.14 18.18 4.92
CA PRO A 49 -11.88 16.80 5.31
C PRO A 49 -13.10 15.92 5.00
N ILE A 50 -12.87 14.77 4.36
CA ILE A 50 -13.90 13.79 4.04
C ILE A 50 -14.41 13.17 5.35
N LYS A 51 -15.74 13.08 5.50
CA LYS A 51 -16.36 12.46 6.69
C LYS A 51 -16.20 10.95 6.63
N ASP A 52 -15.35 10.41 7.51
CA ASP A 52 -15.08 8.99 7.69
C ASP A 52 -15.73 8.42 8.96
N ASP A 53 -15.65 7.11 9.15
CA ASP A 53 -16.17 6.39 10.33
C ASP A 53 -15.51 6.84 11.65
N LEU A 54 -14.38 7.56 11.58
CA LEU A 54 -13.63 8.07 12.71
C LEU A 54 -13.99 9.52 13.05
N SER A 55 -14.81 10.18 12.24
CA SER A 55 -15.07 11.62 12.34
C SER A 55 -15.74 12.03 13.64
N ASP A 56 -16.49 11.13 14.26
CA ASP A 56 -17.21 11.36 15.52
C ASP A 56 -16.32 11.09 16.77
N GLU A 57 -15.12 10.52 16.59
CA GLU A 57 -14.18 10.21 17.68
C GLU A 57 -13.23 11.38 17.99
N ASN A 58 -12.54 11.31 19.13
CA ASN A 58 -11.53 12.29 19.51
C ASN A 58 -10.40 12.39 18.48
N ILE A 59 -10.02 13.62 18.10
CA ILE A 59 -9.00 13.93 17.07
C ILE A 59 -7.72 13.10 17.24
N ILE A 60 -7.20 12.95 18.47
CA ILE A 60 -5.97 12.17 18.73
C ILE A 60 -6.15 10.70 18.33
N LYS A 61 -7.29 10.08 18.68
CA LYS A 61 -7.58 8.70 18.29
C LYS A 61 -7.70 8.59 16.78
N GLN A 62 -8.32 9.57 16.11
CA GLN A 62 -8.44 9.55 14.65
C GLN A 62 -7.07 9.46 13.98
N TYR A 63 -6.13 10.33 14.35
CA TYR A 63 -4.78 10.36 13.79
C TYR A 63 -4.00 9.08 14.07
N ILE A 64 -4.07 8.57 15.30
CA ILE A 64 -3.38 7.34 15.68
C ILE A 64 -3.97 6.14 14.92
N THR A 65 -5.30 5.99 14.89
CA THR A 65 -5.96 4.88 14.21
C THR A 65 -5.76 4.91 12.70
N ARG A 66 -5.82 6.08 12.06
CA ARG A 66 -5.48 6.22 10.62
C ARG A 66 -4.04 5.80 10.35
N THR A 67 -3.10 6.27 11.18
CA THR A 67 -1.69 5.86 11.07
C THR A 67 -1.51 4.34 11.20
N TYR A 68 -2.19 3.70 12.16
CA TYR A 68 -2.15 2.24 12.30
C TYR A 68 -2.78 1.50 11.12
N ARG A 69 -3.89 2.00 10.54
CA ARG A 69 -4.52 1.43 9.34
C ARG A 69 -3.61 1.51 8.12
N GLU A 70 -2.93 2.64 7.93
CA GLU A 70 -1.93 2.81 6.86
C GLU A 70 -0.75 1.84 7.04
N LEU A 71 -0.18 1.75 8.25
CA LEU A 71 0.89 0.80 8.53
C LEU A 71 0.46 -0.65 8.34
N ASP A 72 -0.78 -0.99 8.73
CA ASP A 72 -1.36 -2.30 8.49
C ASP A 72 -1.49 -2.56 6.99
N TYR A 73 -2.01 -1.60 6.21
CA TYR A 73 -2.15 -1.69 4.76
C TYR A 73 -0.83 -2.06 4.06
N TYR A 74 0.28 -1.40 4.41
CA TYR A 74 1.61 -1.74 3.87
C TYR A 74 2.15 -3.09 4.33
N ARG A 75 1.64 -3.64 5.43
CA ARG A 75 2.03 -4.97 5.95
C ARG A 75 1.15 -6.10 5.40
N ARG A 76 0.08 -5.80 4.65
CA ARG A 76 -0.83 -6.83 4.13
C ARG A 76 -0.17 -7.63 3.02
N GLU A 77 -0.21 -8.94 3.18
CA GLU A 77 0.20 -9.91 2.15
C GLU A 77 -0.92 -10.16 1.13
N LYS A 78 -2.17 -9.95 1.53
CA LYS A 78 -3.37 -10.12 0.70
C LYS A 78 -3.52 -8.96 -0.29
N LEU A 79 -3.74 -9.28 -1.55
CA LEU A 79 -3.91 -8.32 -2.65
C LEU A 79 -5.27 -7.63 -2.64
N LEU A 80 -6.32 -8.35 -2.21
CA LEU A 80 -7.68 -7.82 -2.15
C LEU A 80 -8.18 -7.80 -0.71
N PRO A 81 -8.96 -6.76 -0.33
CA PRO A 81 -9.62 -6.74 0.96
C PRO A 81 -10.61 -7.90 1.09
N ASP A 82 -10.95 -8.24 2.33
CA ASP A 82 -11.94 -9.28 2.61
C ASP A 82 -13.30 -8.94 1.98
N PRO A 83 -14.07 -9.94 1.53
CA PRO A 83 -15.40 -9.72 0.98
C PRO A 83 -16.33 -9.12 2.04
N LEU A 84 -17.11 -8.11 1.66
CA LEU A 84 -18.18 -7.52 2.47
C LEU A 84 -19.25 -8.55 2.85
N GLU A 85 -19.70 -8.53 4.10
CA GLU A 85 -20.82 -9.38 4.56
C GLU A 85 -22.17 -8.91 3.98
N ALA A 86 -23.17 -9.79 4.02
CA ALA A 86 -24.55 -9.41 3.70
C ALA A 86 -24.97 -8.21 4.58
N PRO A 87 -25.59 -7.15 4.05
CA PRO A 87 -26.55 -7.14 2.93
C PRO A 87 -25.99 -6.76 1.55
N TYR A 88 -24.68 -6.51 1.42
CA TYR A 88 -24.10 -6.07 0.16
C TYR A 88 -24.06 -7.22 -0.85
N LEU A 89 -24.67 -7.00 -2.03
CA LEU A 89 -24.69 -7.98 -3.11
C LEU A 89 -23.34 -8.01 -3.81
N GLN A 90 -22.62 -9.11 -3.65
CA GLN A 90 -21.37 -9.35 -4.36
C GLN A 90 -21.59 -10.12 -5.66
N PRO A 91 -20.79 -9.83 -6.70
CA PRO A 91 -20.75 -10.67 -7.88
C PRO A 91 -20.29 -12.08 -7.50
N LYS A 92 -20.99 -13.09 -8.04
CA LYS A 92 -20.73 -14.50 -7.74
C LYS A 92 -19.33 -14.97 -8.15
N TYR A 93 -18.78 -14.35 -9.19
CA TYR A 93 -17.46 -14.67 -9.75
C TYR A 93 -16.57 -13.43 -9.74
N THR A 94 -15.28 -13.62 -9.48
CA THR A 94 -14.26 -12.59 -9.62
C THR A 94 -13.55 -12.77 -10.95
N LEU A 95 -13.58 -11.74 -11.79
CA LEU A 95 -12.89 -11.73 -13.08
C LEU A 95 -11.53 -11.04 -12.92
N VAL A 96 -10.45 -11.77 -13.19
CA VAL A 96 -9.09 -11.24 -13.23
C VAL A 96 -8.69 -11.11 -14.70
N LEU A 97 -8.39 -9.89 -15.12
CA LEU A 97 -8.00 -9.57 -16.49
C LEU A 97 -6.56 -9.07 -16.49
N GLU A 98 -5.73 -9.62 -17.37
CA GLU A 98 -4.46 -8.99 -17.71
C GLU A 98 -4.70 -7.70 -18.48
N LEU A 99 -3.92 -6.65 -18.19
CA LEU A 99 -4.02 -5.38 -18.91
C LEU A 99 -3.33 -5.47 -20.27
N THR A 100 -2.08 -5.94 -20.26
CA THR A 100 -1.20 -6.05 -21.43
C THR A 100 -1.71 -7.11 -22.39
N ASP A 101 -1.74 -6.79 -23.67
CA ASP A 101 -2.12 -7.61 -24.82
C ASP A 101 -3.58 -8.13 -24.82
N ILE A 102 -4.34 -7.92 -23.74
CA ILE A 102 -5.80 -8.07 -23.72
C ILE A 102 -6.48 -6.73 -23.99
N LEU A 103 -6.28 -5.74 -23.11
CA LEU A 103 -6.93 -4.44 -23.20
C LEU A 103 -6.05 -3.41 -23.90
N VAL A 104 -4.74 -3.54 -23.73
CA VAL A 104 -3.76 -2.54 -24.13
C VAL A 104 -2.50 -3.22 -24.67
N HIS A 105 -2.00 -2.76 -25.81
CA HIS A 105 -0.75 -3.24 -26.39
C HIS A 105 0.30 -2.10 -26.36
N PRO A 106 1.28 -2.13 -25.45
CA PRO A 106 2.35 -1.15 -25.41
C PRO A 106 3.44 -1.50 -26.43
N ASP A 107 3.72 -0.58 -27.35
CA ASP A 107 4.79 -0.69 -28.33
C ASP A 107 5.88 0.33 -28.05
N TRP A 108 7.13 -0.12 -28.10
CA TRP A 108 8.28 0.78 -27.99
C TRP A 108 9.02 0.87 -29.32
N THR A 109 9.33 2.09 -29.74
CA THR A 109 10.14 2.35 -30.95
C THR A 109 11.19 3.41 -30.66
N TYR A 110 12.37 3.30 -31.26
CA TYR A 110 13.47 4.26 -31.06
C TYR A 110 13.07 5.71 -31.38
N ASN A 111 12.27 5.91 -32.43
CA ASN A 111 11.92 7.25 -32.91
C ASN A 111 10.83 7.92 -32.08
N THR A 112 9.92 7.15 -31.47
CA THR A 112 8.69 7.69 -30.87
C THR A 112 8.47 7.27 -29.41
N GLY A 113 9.33 6.40 -28.87
CA GLY A 113 9.24 5.91 -27.50
C GLY A 113 8.06 4.96 -27.30
N TRP A 114 7.48 5.01 -26.10
CA TRP A 114 6.31 4.23 -25.72
C TRP A 114 5.05 4.75 -26.38
N ARG A 115 4.35 3.87 -27.08
CA ARG A 115 3.00 4.09 -27.59
C ARG A 115 2.09 3.00 -27.08
N ILE A 116 0.83 3.35 -26.88
CA ILE A 116 -0.15 2.49 -26.25
C ILE A 116 -1.31 2.33 -27.23
N GLN A 117 -1.42 1.15 -27.83
CA GLN A 117 -2.58 0.81 -28.66
C GLN A 117 -3.68 0.29 -27.74
N LYS A 118 -4.87 0.87 -27.86
CA LYS A 118 -6.01 0.61 -26.98
C LYS A 118 -6.98 -0.30 -27.70
N ARG A 119 -7.43 -1.40 -27.08
CA ARG A 119 -8.50 -2.22 -27.67
C ARG A 119 -9.80 -1.38 -27.69
N PRO A 120 -10.49 -1.26 -28.84
CA PRO A 120 -11.69 -0.44 -28.95
C PRO A 120 -12.76 -0.92 -27.97
N ASN A 121 -13.41 0.03 -27.28
CA ASN A 121 -14.43 -0.19 -26.24
C ASN A 121 -14.00 -0.96 -24.99
N ALA A 122 -12.72 -1.33 -24.86
CA ALA A 122 -12.26 -2.20 -23.77
C ALA A 122 -11.60 -1.44 -22.61
N ILE A 123 -11.09 -0.24 -22.88
CA ILE A 123 -10.64 0.65 -21.81
C ILE A 123 -11.87 1.13 -21.06
N ASP A 124 -11.75 1.23 -19.74
CA ASP A 124 -12.85 1.49 -18.80
C ASP A 124 -13.06 2.99 -18.55
N PRO A 125 -13.80 3.75 -19.40
CA PRO A 125 -14.05 5.16 -19.19
C PRO A 125 -15.06 5.40 -18.04
N LYS A 126 -15.88 4.40 -17.73
CA LYS A 126 -16.92 4.47 -16.69
C LYS A 126 -16.39 4.07 -15.31
N ASN A 127 -15.12 3.68 -15.21
CA ASN A 127 -14.48 3.21 -13.98
C ASN A 127 -15.26 2.05 -13.31
N ILE A 128 -15.74 1.08 -14.11
CA ILE A 128 -16.47 -0.11 -13.63
C ILE A 128 -15.56 -1.16 -12.99
N ILE A 129 -14.24 -1.12 -13.23
CA ILE A 129 -13.29 -2.04 -12.61
C ILE A 129 -13.19 -1.74 -11.12
N ALA A 130 -13.58 -2.71 -10.29
CA ALA A 130 -13.60 -2.58 -8.83
C ALA A 130 -12.20 -2.38 -8.22
N TYR A 131 -11.20 -3.13 -8.68
CA TYR A 131 -9.84 -3.09 -8.14
C TYR A 131 -8.82 -3.06 -9.28
N LYS A 132 -7.90 -2.09 -9.23
CA LYS A 132 -6.80 -1.95 -10.19
C LYS A 132 -5.51 -2.41 -9.52
N LEU A 133 -5.11 -3.64 -9.80
CA LEU A 133 -3.87 -4.20 -9.29
C LEU A 133 -2.71 -3.76 -10.20
N CYS A 134 -1.72 -3.09 -9.61
CA CYS A 134 -0.50 -2.72 -10.32
C CYS A 134 0.64 -3.61 -9.83
N PRO A 135 1.34 -4.31 -10.73
CA PRO A 135 2.53 -5.10 -10.34
C PRO A 135 3.62 -4.24 -9.66
N ARG A 136 3.58 -2.91 -9.82
CA ARG A 136 4.68 -2.01 -9.46
C ARG A 136 4.69 -1.52 -8.00
N CYS A 137 3.71 -1.89 -7.17
CA CYS A 137 3.74 -1.58 -5.74
C CYS A 137 4.43 -2.64 -4.88
N TYR A 138 4.81 -3.79 -5.43
CA TYR A 138 5.56 -4.82 -4.72
C TYR A 138 6.89 -5.09 -5.45
N THR A 139 7.94 -4.43 -4.97
CA THR A 139 9.36 -4.74 -5.17
C THR A 139 9.97 -4.52 -6.58
N PHE A 140 11.10 -3.81 -6.58
CA PHE A 140 11.99 -3.50 -7.70
C PHE A 140 12.74 -4.72 -8.29
N LEU A 141 12.31 -5.94 -7.97
CA LEU A 141 12.85 -7.18 -8.51
C LEU A 141 11.76 -7.80 -9.40
N TRP A 142 12.16 -8.12 -10.61
CA TRP A 142 11.44 -8.97 -11.55
C TRP A 142 11.23 -10.39 -10.98
N TRP A 143 10.46 -10.56 -9.90
CA TRP A 143 10.03 -11.84 -9.35
C TRP A 143 9.01 -11.65 -8.21
N THR A 144 7.74 -11.40 -8.54
CA THR A 144 6.65 -11.99 -7.73
C THR A 144 6.25 -13.23 -8.50
N SER A 145 6.43 -14.41 -7.91
CA SER A 145 5.99 -15.64 -8.58
C SER A 145 4.47 -15.55 -8.78
N ARG A 146 3.99 -15.83 -9.99
CA ARG A 146 2.55 -15.75 -10.34
C ARG A 146 1.67 -16.63 -9.44
N GLU A 147 2.27 -17.62 -8.79
CA GLU A 147 1.64 -18.45 -7.75
C GLU A 147 1.34 -17.66 -6.49
N GLU A 148 2.21 -16.73 -6.08
CA GLU A 148 1.98 -15.82 -4.96
C GLU A 148 0.76 -14.92 -5.24
N PHE A 149 0.57 -14.47 -6.48
CA PHE A 149 -0.64 -13.74 -6.87
C PHE A 149 -1.91 -14.57 -6.67
N LYS A 150 -1.91 -15.83 -7.13
CA LYS A 150 -3.06 -16.74 -6.97
C LYS A 150 -3.34 -17.02 -5.49
N ASN A 151 -2.29 -17.25 -4.69
CA ASN A 151 -2.39 -17.54 -3.27
C ASN A 151 -2.83 -16.33 -2.43
N ASN A 152 -2.46 -15.12 -2.85
CA ASN A 152 -2.71 -13.89 -2.10
C ASN A 152 -3.93 -13.09 -2.57
N LEU A 153 -4.68 -13.57 -3.57
CA LEU A 153 -5.86 -12.89 -4.11
C LEU A 153 -7.00 -12.76 -3.09
N ASN A 154 -6.95 -13.50 -1.97
CA ASN A 154 -7.97 -13.46 -0.90
C ASN A 154 -9.40 -13.74 -1.42
N ARG A 155 -9.52 -14.62 -2.42
CA ARG A 155 -10.78 -15.04 -3.02
C ARG A 155 -10.76 -16.56 -3.19
N ASP A 156 -11.96 -17.14 -3.19
CA ASP A 156 -12.16 -18.56 -3.48
C ASP A 156 -11.82 -18.85 -4.94
N LEU A 157 -10.73 -19.58 -5.19
CA LEU A 157 -10.21 -19.88 -6.52
C LEU A 157 -11.23 -20.58 -7.41
N SER A 158 -12.19 -21.31 -6.84
CA SER A 158 -13.26 -21.97 -7.61
C SER A 158 -14.23 -20.97 -8.28
N LYS A 159 -14.23 -19.71 -7.81
CA LYS A 159 -15.07 -18.62 -8.30
C LYS A 159 -14.25 -17.53 -9.00
N VAL A 160 -12.96 -17.77 -9.24
CA VAL A 160 -12.07 -16.83 -9.94
C VAL A 160 -11.91 -17.28 -11.38
N ILE A 161 -12.19 -16.38 -12.31
CA ILE A 161 -11.96 -16.58 -13.74
C ILE A 161 -10.80 -15.68 -14.15
N CYS A 162 -9.70 -16.28 -14.61
CA CYS A 162 -8.53 -15.57 -15.10
C CYS A 162 -8.54 -15.53 -16.63
N ILE A 163 -8.49 -14.33 -17.21
CA ILE A 163 -8.29 -14.13 -18.65
C ILE A 163 -6.91 -13.51 -18.83
N ASP A 164 -6.06 -14.24 -19.54
CA ASP A 164 -4.65 -13.90 -19.78
C ASP A 164 -4.31 -14.33 -21.22
N TRP A 165 -3.49 -13.56 -21.94
CA TRP A 165 -3.13 -13.89 -23.32
C TRP A 165 -2.14 -15.06 -23.39
N ASN A 166 -1.35 -15.27 -22.33
CA ASN A 166 -0.31 -16.28 -22.28
C ASN A 166 -0.83 -17.56 -21.57
N PRO A 167 -0.84 -18.71 -22.26
CA PRO A 167 -1.46 -19.94 -21.76
C PRO A 167 -0.75 -20.51 -20.52
N LYS A 168 0.51 -20.13 -20.26
CA LYS A 168 1.25 -20.56 -19.06
C LYS A 168 0.61 -20.01 -17.77
N ASN A 169 -0.15 -18.94 -17.90
CA ASN A 169 -0.68 -18.18 -16.77
C ASN A 169 -2.04 -18.71 -16.31
N VAL A 170 -2.78 -19.27 -17.26
CA VAL A 170 -4.11 -19.83 -17.06
C VAL A 170 -4.05 -21.25 -16.49
N LYS A 171 -3.00 -22.00 -16.80
CA LYS A 171 -2.82 -23.35 -16.24
C LYS A 171 -2.61 -23.27 -14.72
N VAL A 172 -3.48 -23.99 -14.02
CA VAL A 172 -3.36 -24.32 -12.59
C VAL A 172 -2.57 -25.61 -12.48
#